data_AF-A0A0N0M1X0-F1
#
_entry.id   AF-A0A0N0M1X0-F1
#
_cell.length_a   1.000
_cell.length_b   1.000
_cell.length_c   1.000
_cell.angle_alpha   90.00
_cell.angle_beta   90.00
_cell.angle_gamma   90.00
#
_symmetry.space_group_name_H-M   'P 1'
#
loop_
_entity.id
_entity.type
_entity.pdbx_description
1 polymer ?
#
loop_
_entity_poly.entity_id
_entity_poly.type
_entity_poly.pdbx_seq_one_letter_code
_entity_poly.pdbx_strand_id
1 'polypeptide(L)'
;MLLVGGLAAIANPLLGAGIAAKAVLPSVTGLLNKYGLRASADKFSQYQLEKEIKTAQNNIIQEFEAANTLQVINPILQELELTLRTTEAEHDPLTSFNLGECSIPELGDETWRELTDVAICHVYKDVYDDESLHEQAHLTTKNLRWLKLIFDVNDTKA
;
A
#
# COMPACT_ATOMS: atom_id res chain seq x y z
N MET A 1 20.44 0.78 -4.84
CA MET A 1 20.04 0.29 -6.19
C MET A 1 18.63 -0.30 -6.26
N LEU A 2 17.90 -0.46 -5.14
CA LEU A 2 16.50 -0.92 -5.14
C LEU A 2 15.48 0.12 -5.63
N LEU A 3 15.77 1.42 -5.47
CA LEU A 3 14.82 2.48 -5.84
C LEU A 3 14.63 2.64 -7.36
N VAL A 4 15.69 2.42 -8.15
CA VAL A 4 15.61 2.56 -9.61
C VAL A 4 14.97 1.32 -10.27
N GLY A 5 15.14 0.13 -9.67
CA GLY A 5 14.49 -1.09 -10.12
C GLY A 5 12.97 -1.09 -9.91
N GLY A 6 12.50 -0.55 -8.78
CA GLY A 6 11.06 -0.41 -8.50
C GLY A 6 10.36 0.58 -9.43
N LEU A 7 11.00 1.73 -9.72
CA LEU A 7 10.46 2.72 -10.66
C LEU A 7 10.47 2.23 -12.12
N ALA A 8 11.46 1.43 -12.53
CA ALA A 8 11.52 0.88 -13.88
C ALA A 8 10.43 -0.18 -14.14
N ALA A 9 10.03 -0.95 -13.11
CA ALA A 9 8.95 -1.93 -13.22
C ALA A 9 7.56 -1.29 -13.42
N ILE A 10 7.36 -0.07 -12.93
CA ILE A 10 6.13 0.72 -13.13
C ILE A 10 6.06 1.24 -14.58
N ALA A 11 7.18 1.66 -15.16
CA ALA A 11 7.22 2.24 -16.50
C ALA A 11 7.30 1.18 -17.62
N ASN A 12 7.98 0.05 -17.40
CA ASN A 12 8.05 -1.05 -18.35
C ASN A 12 8.38 -2.38 -17.63
N PRO A 13 7.36 -3.23 -17.39
CA PRO A 13 7.51 -4.49 -16.66
C PRO A 13 8.60 -5.42 -17.21
N LEU A 14 8.82 -5.45 -18.53
CA LEU A 14 9.84 -6.28 -19.18
C LEU A 14 11.27 -5.78 -18.87
N LEU A 15 11.47 -4.46 -18.75
CA LEU A 15 12.76 -3.88 -18.36
C LEU A 15 13.05 -4.09 -16.88
N GLY A 16 12.04 -3.97 -16.01
CA GLY A 16 12.16 -4.23 -14.57
C GLY A 16 12.54 -5.69 -14.25
N ALA A 17 11.90 -6.65 -14.93
CA ALA A 17 12.20 -8.07 -14.80
C ALA A 17 13.65 -8.42 -15.21
N GLY A 18 14.15 -7.80 -16.29
CA GLY A 18 15.52 -8.04 -16.78
C GLY A 18 16.62 -7.59 -15.83
N ILE A 19 16.40 -6.48 -15.11
CA ILE A 19 17.37 -5.94 -14.13
C ILE A 19 17.38 -6.79 -12.85
N ALA A 20 16.22 -7.23 -12.37
CA ALA A 20 16.12 -8.11 -11.20
C ALA A 20 16.75 -9.49 -11.46
N ALA A 21 16.50 -10.07 -12.64
CA ALA A 21 17.08 -11.36 -13.03
C ALA A 21 18.62 -11.33 -13.05
N LYS A 22 19.22 -10.24 -13.54
CA LYS A 22 20.69 -10.10 -13.63
C LYS A 22 21.39 -9.94 -12.27
N ALA A 23 20.67 -9.49 -11.25
CA ALA A 23 21.21 -9.31 -9.90
C ALA A 23 21.13 -10.58 -9.03
N VAL A 24 20.18 -11.49 -9.34
CA VAL A 24 19.95 -12.73 -8.59
C VAL A 24 20.67 -13.93 -9.23
N LEU A 25 20.94 -13.88 -10.54
CA LEU A 25 21.67 -14.95 -11.22
C LEU A 25 23.18 -14.85 -10.89
N PRO A 26 23.78 -15.87 -10.24
CA PRO A 26 25.23 -15.91 -10.05
C PRO A 26 25.90 -15.94 -11.43
N SER A 27 26.90 -15.07 -11.63
CA SER A 27 27.66 -15.01 -12.89
C SER A 27 28.19 -16.39 -13.25
N VAL A 28 27.64 -16.98 -14.31
CA VAL A 28 27.91 -18.35 -14.81
C VAL A 28 29.40 -18.57 -15.11
N THR A 29 30.19 -17.50 -15.20
CA THR A 29 31.63 -17.51 -15.46
C THR A 29 32.50 -18.03 -14.31
N GLY A 30 32.02 -17.99 -13.05
CA GLY A 30 32.83 -18.36 -11.87
C GLY A 30 32.93 -19.86 -11.57
N LEU A 31 31.98 -20.66 -12.05
CA LEU A 31 31.90 -22.11 -11.77
C LEU A 31 32.63 -22.98 -12.80
N LEU A 32 33.03 -22.41 -13.94
CA LEU A 32 33.68 -23.12 -15.05
C LEU A 32 35.16 -23.46 -14.80
N ASN A 33 35.84 -22.78 -13.87
CA ASN A 33 37.32 -22.82 -13.83
C ASN A 33 37.92 -23.91 -12.92
N LYS A 34 37.12 -24.78 -12.28
CA LYS A 34 37.66 -25.71 -11.25
C LYS A 34 37.70 -27.20 -11.59
N TYR A 35 36.95 -27.71 -12.57
CA TYR A 35 36.94 -29.16 -12.83
C TYR A 35 36.66 -29.50 -14.29
N GLY A 36 37.73 -29.65 -15.09
CA GLY A 36 37.69 -30.01 -16.52
C GLY A 36 37.31 -31.47 -16.81
N LEU A 37 36.28 -32.02 -16.15
CA LEU A 37 35.91 -33.44 -16.28
C LEU A 37 34.40 -33.73 -16.40
N ARG A 38 33.54 -32.73 -16.68
CA ARG A 38 32.07 -32.87 -16.57
C ARG A 38 31.22 -32.49 -17.78
N ALA A 39 31.75 -32.45 -18.99
CA ALA A 39 30.99 -32.01 -20.18
C ALA A 39 29.64 -32.74 -20.45
N SER A 40 29.44 -33.96 -19.92
CA SER A 40 28.19 -34.74 -20.05
C SER A 40 27.27 -34.71 -18.82
N ALA A 41 27.81 -34.53 -17.60
CA ALA A 41 26.99 -34.32 -16.39
C ALA A 41 26.46 -32.88 -16.32
N ASP A 42 27.22 -31.93 -16.85
CA ASP A 42 26.87 -30.51 -16.88
C ASP A 42 25.70 -30.22 -17.81
N LYS A 43 25.50 -30.98 -18.90
CA LYS A 43 24.33 -30.76 -19.79
C LYS A 43 23.00 -31.12 -19.13
N PHE A 44 22.99 -32.17 -18.30
CA PHE A 44 21.80 -32.58 -17.57
C PHE A 44 21.49 -31.60 -16.43
N SER A 45 22.54 -31.13 -15.74
CA SER A 45 22.42 -30.08 -14.72
C SER A 45 22.03 -28.73 -15.32
N GLN A 46 22.56 -28.36 -16.49
CA GLN A 46 22.19 -27.14 -17.20
C GLN A 46 20.74 -27.19 -17.69
N TYR A 47 20.29 -28.33 -18.20
CA TYR A 47 18.90 -28.50 -18.62
C TYR A 47 17.92 -28.43 -17.44
N GLN A 48 18.27 -29.02 -16.29
CA GLN A 48 17.49 -28.87 -15.06
C GLN A 48 17.46 -27.41 -14.59
N LEU A 49 18.61 -26.73 -14.61
CA LEU A 49 18.71 -25.33 -14.25
C LEU A 49 17.90 -24.42 -15.18
N GLU A 50 17.98 -24.61 -16.50
CA GLU A 50 17.18 -23.87 -17.49
C GLU A 50 15.69 -24.12 -17.30
N LYS A 51 15.30 -25.37 -16.98
CA LYS A 51 13.91 -25.71 -16.69
C LYS A 51 13.42 -25.00 -15.44
N GLU A 52 14.20 -25.00 -14.36
CA GLU A 52 13.86 -24.31 -13.11
C GLU A 52 13.76 -22.80 -13.31
N ILE A 53 14.69 -22.20 -14.06
CA ILE A 53 14.64 -20.78 -14.42
C ILE A 53 13.36 -20.48 -15.21
N LYS A 54 13.02 -21.31 -16.20
CA LYS A 54 11.82 -21.13 -17.03
C LYS A 54 10.53 -21.31 -16.23
N THR A 55 10.50 -22.26 -15.30
CA THR A 55 9.39 -22.44 -14.36
C THR A 55 9.23 -21.22 -13.46
N ALA A 56 10.32 -20.73 -12.86
CA ALA A 56 10.28 -19.53 -12.02
C ALA A 56 9.81 -18.29 -12.81
N GLN A 57 10.28 -18.11 -14.05
CA GLN A 57 9.82 -17.04 -14.93
C GLN A 57 8.32 -17.14 -15.24
N ASN A 58 7.83 -18.32 -15.60
CA ASN A 58 6.42 -18.53 -15.89
C ASN A 58 5.55 -18.28 -14.65
N ASN A 59 6.00 -18.68 -13.46
CA ASN A 59 5.29 -18.43 -12.21
C ASN A 59 5.20 -16.93 -11.93
N ILE A 60 6.31 -16.18 -12.06
CA ILE A 60 6.30 -14.72 -11.87
C ILE A 60 5.37 -14.03 -12.88
N ILE A 61 5.38 -14.47 -14.14
CA ILE A 61 4.48 -13.92 -15.17
C ILE A 61 3.03 -14.22 -14.79
N GLN A 62 2.70 -15.44 -14.38
CA GLN A 62 1.35 -15.79 -13.95
C GLN A 62 0.90 -15.01 -12.71
N GLU A 63 1.76 -14.87 -11.70
CA GLU A 63 1.49 -14.08 -10.50
C GLU A 63 1.30 -12.60 -10.84
N PHE A 64 2.07 -12.06 -11.79
CA PHE A 64 1.95 -10.67 -12.24
C PHE A 64 0.72 -10.45 -13.12
N GLU A 65 0.39 -11.37 -14.03
CA GLU A 65 -0.84 -11.34 -14.83
C GLU A 65 -2.09 -11.49 -13.96
N ALA A 66 -1.99 -12.27 -12.88
CA ALA A 66 -3.04 -12.40 -11.88
C ALA A 66 -3.09 -11.22 -10.90
N ALA A 67 -2.01 -10.43 -10.78
CA ALA A 67 -1.96 -9.26 -9.91
C ALA A 67 -2.82 -8.14 -10.50
N ASN A 68 -3.99 -7.91 -9.89
CA ASN A 68 -4.81 -6.76 -10.21
C ASN A 68 -4.38 -5.55 -9.37
N THR A 69 -4.35 -4.35 -9.97
CA THR A 69 -4.17 -3.12 -9.20
C THR A 69 -5.53 -2.71 -8.65
N LEU A 70 -5.71 -2.91 -7.35
CA LEU A 70 -6.93 -2.51 -6.66
C LEU A 70 -6.82 -1.04 -6.23
N GLN A 71 -7.76 -0.21 -6.68
CA GLN A 71 -7.94 1.15 -6.16
C GLN A 71 -9.15 1.15 -5.23
N VAL A 72 -8.93 1.50 -3.96
CA VAL A 72 -9.99 1.66 -2.96
C VAL A 72 -10.02 3.10 -2.46
N ILE A 73 -11.22 3.58 -2.12
CA ILE A 73 -11.42 4.88 -1.48
C ILE A 73 -11.69 4.62 -0.01
N ASN A 74 -10.91 5.26 0.87
CA ASN A 74 -11.14 5.15 2.30
C ASN A 74 -12.37 5.98 2.68
N PRO A 75 -13.44 5.36 3.18
CA PRO A 75 -14.69 6.05 3.40
C PRO A 75 -14.63 7.02 4.59
N ILE A 76 -13.77 6.78 5.58
CA ILE A 76 -13.53 7.72 6.69
C ILE A 76 -12.81 8.98 6.19
N LEU A 77 -11.83 8.84 5.30
CA LEU A 77 -11.16 10.00 4.70
C LEU A 77 -12.10 10.79 3.79
N GLN A 78 -13.01 10.11 3.10
CA GLN A 78 -14.04 10.77 2.31
C GLN A 78 -15.03 11.52 3.21
N GLU A 79 -15.40 10.95 4.36
CA GLU A 79 -16.22 11.61 5.38
C GLU A 79 -15.52 12.86 5.95
N LEU A 80 -14.22 12.75 6.25
CA LEU A 80 -13.40 13.88 6.69
C LEU A 80 -13.43 15.01 5.64
N GLU A 81 -13.22 14.69 4.36
CA GLU A 81 -13.25 15.67 3.29
C GLU A 81 -14.61 16.38 3.20
N LEU A 82 -15.71 15.61 3.18
CA LEU A 82 -17.06 16.15 3.14
C LEU A 82 -17.30 17.05 4.34
N THR A 83 -16.96 16.58 5.54
CA THR A 83 -17.11 17.33 6.78
C THR A 83 -16.36 18.65 6.72
N LEU A 84 -15.12 18.69 6.22
CA LEU A 84 -14.30 19.90 6.13
C LEU A 84 -14.76 20.89 5.03
N ARG A 85 -15.25 20.41 3.89
CA ARG A 85 -15.56 21.26 2.73
C ARG A 85 -16.98 21.81 2.69
N THR A 86 -17.90 21.20 3.44
CA THR A 86 -19.32 21.53 3.41
C THR A 86 -19.76 22.32 4.64
N THR A 87 -20.90 22.98 4.55
CA THR A 87 -21.61 23.57 5.69
C THR A 87 -22.44 22.53 6.44
N GLU A 88 -22.92 22.84 7.65
CA GLU A 88 -23.83 21.97 8.42
C GLU A 88 -25.14 21.66 7.67
N ALA A 89 -25.64 22.60 6.87
CA ALA A 89 -26.88 22.42 6.10
C ALA A 89 -26.71 21.48 4.90
N GLU A 90 -25.49 21.39 4.35
CA GLU A 90 -25.17 20.50 3.22
C GLU A 90 -24.84 19.09 3.69
N HIS A 91 -24.05 18.98 4.78
CA HIS A 91 -23.67 17.70 5.37
C HIS A 91 -23.23 17.88 6.83
N ASP A 92 -23.97 17.26 7.75
CA ASP A 92 -23.60 17.11 9.15
C ASP A 92 -23.41 15.62 9.45
N PRO A 93 -22.16 15.14 9.64
CA PRO A 93 -21.84 13.72 9.82
C PRO A 93 -22.55 13.06 11.03
N LEU A 94 -23.12 13.85 11.92
CA LEU A 94 -23.88 13.39 13.09
C LEU A 94 -25.37 13.15 12.82
N THR A 95 -25.90 13.68 11.72
CA THR A 95 -27.33 13.62 11.40
C THR A 95 -27.62 13.14 9.99
N SER A 96 -26.70 13.35 9.05
CA SER A 96 -26.72 12.79 7.70
C SER A 96 -26.13 11.38 7.69
N PHE A 97 -26.17 10.75 6.51
CA PHE A 97 -25.50 9.48 6.30
C PHE A 97 -23.99 9.64 6.47
N ASN A 98 -23.41 8.85 7.38
CA ASN A 98 -21.98 8.87 7.69
C ASN A 98 -21.24 7.82 6.85
N LEU A 99 -20.43 8.27 5.88
CA LEU A 99 -19.60 7.37 5.06
C LEU A 99 -18.61 6.60 5.92
N GLY A 100 -18.17 7.16 7.04
CA GLY A 100 -17.26 6.52 7.97
C GLY A 100 -17.74 5.15 8.45
N GLU A 101 -19.04 4.83 8.40
CA GLU A 101 -19.57 3.51 8.76
C GLU A 101 -19.46 2.46 7.66
N CYS A 102 -19.12 2.86 6.43
CA CYS A 102 -18.96 1.93 5.31
C CYS A 102 -17.72 1.03 5.47
N SER A 103 -17.79 -0.17 4.88
CA SER A 103 -16.69 -1.13 4.83
C SER A 103 -15.95 -1.08 3.49
N ILE A 104 -14.74 -1.65 3.44
CA ILE A 104 -13.98 -1.88 2.22
C ILE A 104 -13.79 -3.40 2.08
N PRO A 105 -14.74 -4.12 1.44
CA PRO A 105 -14.71 -5.58 1.36
C PRO A 105 -13.42 -6.15 0.76
N GLU A 106 -12.78 -5.41 -0.13
CA GLU A 106 -11.58 -5.83 -0.85
C GLU A 106 -10.32 -5.86 0.03
N LEU A 107 -10.31 -5.19 1.20
CA LEU A 107 -9.18 -5.23 2.13
C LEU A 107 -9.28 -6.37 3.16
N GLY A 108 -10.38 -7.12 3.17
CA GLY A 108 -10.58 -8.34 3.94
C GLY A 108 -10.81 -8.16 5.44
N ASP A 109 -10.00 -7.34 6.11
CA ASP A 109 -10.14 -7.00 7.54
C ASP A 109 -10.45 -5.51 7.76
N GLU A 110 -10.73 -5.14 9.01
CA GLU A 110 -11.05 -3.76 9.42
C GLU A 110 -9.84 -3.02 10.01
N THR A 111 -8.61 -3.54 9.87
CA THR A 111 -7.39 -2.90 10.42
C THR A 111 -7.17 -1.52 9.80
N TRP A 112 -7.54 -1.36 8.53
CA TRP A 112 -7.47 -0.06 7.84
C TRP A 112 -8.27 1.03 8.56
N ARG A 113 -9.38 0.66 9.21
CA ARG A 113 -10.24 1.60 9.94
C ARG A 113 -9.50 2.19 11.12
N GLU A 114 -8.96 1.33 11.98
CA GLU A 114 -8.22 1.72 13.16
C GLU A 114 -7.00 2.57 12.79
N LEU A 115 -6.24 2.16 11.78
CA LEU A 115 -5.10 2.94 11.28
C LEU A 115 -5.51 4.32 10.77
N THR A 116 -6.68 4.44 10.16
CA THR A 116 -7.21 5.72 9.67
C THR A 116 -7.64 6.61 10.81
N ASP A 117 -8.37 6.08 11.79
CA ASP A 117 -8.79 6.82 12.98
C ASP A 117 -7.56 7.35 13.74
N VAL A 118 -6.56 6.50 13.98
CA VAL A 118 -5.30 6.88 14.63
C VAL A 118 -4.55 7.95 13.83
N ALA A 119 -4.51 7.84 12.51
CA ALA A 119 -3.87 8.85 11.67
C ALA A 119 -4.57 10.21 11.78
N ILE A 120 -5.92 10.23 11.77
CA ILE A 120 -6.70 11.47 11.95
C ILE A 120 -6.44 12.05 13.33
N CYS A 121 -6.45 11.23 14.39
CA CYS A 121 -6.11 11.66 15.74
C CYS A 121 -4.75 12.35 15.77
N HIS A 122 -3.70 11.71 15.28
CA HIS A 122 -2.35 12.30 15.31
C HIS A 122 -2.22 13.58 14.48
N VAL A 123 -2.97 13.74 13.40
CA VAL A 123 -2.92 14.94 12.57
C VAL A 123 -3.64 16.12 13.22
N TYR A 124 -4.79 15.87 13.86
CA TYR A 124 -5.67 16.93 14.35
C TYR A 124 -5.60 17.16 15.85
N LYS A 125 -4.98 16.29 16.66
CA LYS A 125 -4.97 16.40 18.13
C LYS A 125 -4.47 17.75 18.63
N ASP A 126 -3.30 18.19 18.19
CA ASP A 126 -2.70 19.44 18.65
C ASP A 126 -3.58 20.66 18.30
N VAL A 127 -4.16 20.65 17.10
CA VAL A 127 -5.06 21.71 16.64
C VAL A 127 -6.39 21.66 17.40
N TYR A 128 -6.93 20.48 17.66
CA TYR A 128 -8.17 20.29 18.39
C TYR A 128 -8.04 20.78 19.84
N ASP A 129 -6.92 20.49 20.51
CA ASP A 129 -6.66 20.85 21.90
C ASP A 129 -6.39 22.37 22.09
N ASP A 130 -5.92 23.07 21.05
CA ASP A 130 -5.66 24.52 21.09
C ASP A 130 -6.71 25.33 20.31
N GLU A 131 -7.66 25.92 21.04
CA GLU A 131 -8.72 26.78 20.48
C GLU A 131 -8.20 27.94 19.62
N SER A 132 -6.97 28.42 19.89
CA SER A 132 -6.39 29.53 19.12
C SER A 132 -5.98 29.14 17.69
N LEU A 133 -5.86 27.84 17.42
CA LEU A 133 -5.52 27.29 16.11
C LEU A 133 -6.75 26.93 15.27
N HIS A 134 -7.94 26.88 15.85
CA HIS A 134 -9.16 26.42 15.17
C HIS A 134 -9.49 27.27 13.95
N GLU A 135 -9.44 28.60 14.09
CA GLU A 135 -9.72 29.52 12.99
C GLU A 135 -8.69 29.39 11.86
N GLN A 136 -7.41 29.24 12.21
CA GLN A 136 -6.31 29.08 11.26
C GLN A 136 -6.40 27.75 10.49
N ALA A 137 -6.86 26.71 11.15
CA ALA A 137 -7.09 25.39 10.56
C ALA A 137 -8.46 25.26 9.87
N HIS A 138 -9.26 26.34 9.85
CA HIS A 138 -10.62 26.36 9.31
C HIS A 138 -11.53 25.27 9.91
N LEU A 139 -11.34 24.94 11.19
CA LEU A 139 -12.18 24.01 11.91
C LEU A 139 -13.42 24.72 12.43
N THR A 140 -14.57 24.39 11.85
CA THR A 140 -15.88 24.85 12.33
C THR A 140 -16.35 24.02 13.52
N THR A 141 -17.37 24.50 14.24
CA THR A 141 -18.02 23.77 15.34
C THR A 141 -18.45 22.36 14.92
N LYS A 142 -18.95 22.21 13.68
CA LYS A 142 -19.28 20.91 13.09
C LYS A 142 -18.08 19.98 13.03
N ASN A 143 -16.94 20.49 12.56
CA ASN A 143 -15.72 19.71 12.42
C ASN A 143 -15.22 19.24 13.79
N LEU A 144 -15.20 20.14 14.77
CA LEU A 144 -14.79 19.84 16.13
C LEU A 144 -15.69 18.78 16.79
N ARG A 145 -17.01 18.88 16.60
CA ARG A 145 -17.97 17.86 17.09
C ARG A 145 -17.67 16.48 16.52
N TRP A 146 -17.35 16.39 15.23
CA TRP A 146 -17.06 15.12 14.59
C TRP A 146 -15.69 14.56 14.98
N LEU A 147 -14.65 15.39 15.02
CA LEU A 147 -13.32 15.00 15.49
C LEU A 147 -13.38 14.46 16.92
N LYS A 148 -14.19 15.07 17.79
CA LYS A 148 -14.43 14.57 19.14
C LYS A 148 -14.92 13.12 19.15
N LEU A 149 -15.85 12.74 18.27
CA LEU A 149 -16.32 11.35 18.20
C LEU A 149 -15.18 10.38 17.86
N ILE A 150 -14.34 10.74 16.89
CA ILE A 150 -13.20 9.91 16.50
C ILE A 150 -12.23 9.76 17.68
N PHE A 151 -11.99 10.84 18.41
CA PHE A 151 -11.06 10.84 19.54
C PHE A 151 -11.63 10.01 20.70
N ASP A 152 -12.91 10.17 21.03
CA ASP A 152 -13.58 9.38 22.08
C ASP A 152 -13.57 7.88 21.75
N VAL A 153 -13.75 7.50 20.47
CA VAL A 153 -13.66 6.11 20.00
C VAL A 153 -12.23 5.57 20.07
N ASN A 154 -11.23 6.40 19.84
CA ASN A 154 -9.82 5.98 19.90
C ASN A 154 -9.35 5.83 21.35
N ASP A 155 -9.69 6.79 22.21
CA ASP A 155 -9.33 6.78 23.63
C ASP A 155 -9.98 5.63 24.41
N THR A 156 -11.09 5.07 23.91
CA THR A 156 -11.73 3.86 24.48
C THR A 156 -11.10 2.55 24.03
N LYS A 157 -10.27 2.56 22.98
CA LYS A 157 -9.57 1.38 22.44
C LYS A 157 -8.11 1.27 22.94
N ALA A 158 -7.55 2.36 23.47
CA ALA A 158 -6.20 2.44 24.05
C ALA A 158 -6.14 1.90 25.50
#